data_AF-A0A959SAR4-F1
#
_entry.id   AF-A0A959SAR4-F1
#
_cell.length_a   1.000
_cell.length_b   1.000
_cell.length_c   1.000
_cell.angle_alpha   90.00
_cell.angle_beta   90.00
_cell.angle_gamma   90.00
#
_symmetry.space_group_name_H-M   'P 1'
#
loop_
_entity.id
_entity.type
_entity.pdbx_description
1 polymer ?
#
loop_
_entity_poly.entity_id
_entity_poly.type
_entity_poly.pdbx_seq_one_letter_code
_entity_poly.pdbx_strand_id
1 'polypeptide(L)'
;MRTKLFAGVFLALCAGGIAPVAANNIQVSNTTLTGNTGSEVMVQFDISWENTWRGGGVANWDAAWVFVKFKYSNGLWKHVQLATSGHVPAGGSLIDMGLLTPGAAADPVINPTIGVFIRRDADGTGTFSATGVQLKWDYAAQGILAYNDIAEVRVFAVEMVYVNQGAFFLGSGGDEPAHFNVSGPI
;
A
#
# COMPACT_ATOMS: atom_id res chain seq x y z
N MET A 1 40.83 12.15 -16.08
CA MET A 1 39.64 12.00 -15.21
C MET A 1 38.40 12.03 -16.10
N ARG A 2 37.82 10.86 -16.39
CA ARG A 2 36.43 10.65 -16.85
C ARG A 2 36.18 9.14 -16.90
N THR A 3 35.18 8.74 -16.15
CA THR A 3 34.97 7.43 -15.56
C THR A 3 34.48 6.41 -16.59
N LYS A 4 34.95 5.16 -16.43
CA LYS A 4 34.55 3.98 -17.22
C LYS A 4 33.09 3.61 -16.90
N LEU A 5 32.31 3.35 -17.94
CA LEU A 5 30.97 2.74 -17.83
C LEU A 5 31.10 1.31 -17.27
N PHE A 6 30.23 0.95 -16.31
CA PHE A 6 29.94 -0.44 -15.97
C PHE A 6 28.57 -0.82 -16.52
N ALA A 7 28.54 -1.82 -17.39
CA ALA A 7 27.33 -2.46 -17.89
C ALA A 7 26.81 -3.45 -16.84
N GLY A 8 25.54 -3.32 -16.46
CA GLY A 8 24.78 -4.33 -15.75
C GLY A 8 23.77 -4.95 -16.71
N VAL A 9 24.01 -6.18 -17.13
CA VAL A 9 23.10 -7.00 -17.94
C VAL A 9 21.89 -7.36 -17.08
N PHE A 10 20.68 -6.99 -17.52
CA PHE A 10 19.44 -7.54 -16.98
C PHE A 10 18.84 -8.52 -17.99
N LEU A 11 18.53 -9.70 -17.47
CA LEU A 11 18.09 -10.91 -18.16
C LEU A 11 16.86 -10.65 -19.05
N ALA A 12 17.00 -10.96 -20.34
CA ALA A 12 15.89 -11.00 -21.28
C ALA A 12 15.00 -12.22 -21.00
N LEU A 13 13.70 -11.99 -20.78
CA LEU A 13 12.69 -13.04 -20.87
C LEU A 13 11.49 -12.51 -21.69
N CYS A 14 11.36 -13.11 -22.88
CA CYS A 14 10.18 -13.21 -23.74
C CYS A 14 9.53 -11.91 -24.24
N ALA A 15 9.87 -11.59 -25.49
CA ALA A 15 9.14 -10.68 -26.36
C ALA A 15 7.71 -11.19 -26.62
N GLY A 16 6.72 -10.42 -26.15
CA GLY A 16 5.30 -10.64 -26.42
C GLY A 16 4.48 -9.48 -25.85
N GLY A 17 4.43 -8.37 -26.59
CA GLY A 17 3.50 -7.25 -26.36
C GLY A 17 3.44 -6.72 -24.93
N ILE A 18 4.42 -5.91 -24.53
CA ILE A 18 4.22 -5.00 -23.40
C ILE A 18 3.26 -3.91 -23.89
N ALA A 19 1.94 -4.12 -23.74
CA ALA A 19 1.07 -2.97 -23.57
C ALA A 19 1.68 -2.18 -22.40
N PRO A 20 1.83 -0.84 -22.49
CA PRO A 20 2.19 -0.09 -21.30
C PRO A 20 1.16 -0.43 -20.24
N VAL A 21 1.56 -1.18 -19.22
CA VAL A 21 0.88 -1.10 -17.93
C VAL A 21 1.05 0.35 -17.56
N ALA A 22 0.01 1.15 -17.76
CA ALA A 22 -0.06 2.50 -17.24
C ALA A 22 -0.18 2.37 -15.71
N ALA A 23 0.94 2.07 -15.05
CA ALA A 23 1.10 2.46 -13.66
C ALA A 23 1.12 3.99 -13.65
N ASN A 24 0.25 4.66 -12.89
CA ASN A 24 0.13 6.11 -12.91
C ASN A 24 1.18 6.79 -12.02
N ASN A 25 2.45 6.40 -12.22
CA ASN A 25 3.59 7.09 -11.65
C ASN A 25 3.53 7.21 -10.11
N ILE A 26 3.07 6.16 -9.42
CA ILE A 26 3.15 6.11 -7.96
C ILE A 26 4.60 6.14 -7.48
N GLN A 27 4.88 7.10 -6.60
CA GLN A 27 6.20 7.35 -6.05
C GLN A 27 6.12 7.47 -4.55
N VAL A 28 7.07 6.83 -3.89
CA VAL A 28 7.31 6.94 -2.45
C VAL A 28 8.70 7.51 -2.26
N SER A 29 8.84 8.52 -1.41
CA SER A 29 10.13 9.15 -1.14
C SER A 29 10.24 9.59 0.32
N ASN A 30 11.43 10.07 0.69
CA ASN A 30 11.71 10.65 2.01
C ASN A 30 11.33 9.73 3.19
N THR A 31 11.48 8.41 3.00
CA THR A 31 11.24 7.42 4.05
C THR A 31 12.24 7.58 5.18
N THR A 32 11.74 7.74 6.40
CA THR A 32 12.55 7.83 7.62
C THR A 32 11.78 7.33 8.83
N LEU A 33 12.50 6.99 9.90
CA LEU A 33 11.92 6.69 11.21
C LEU A 33 12.05 7.92 12.12
N THR A 34 10.96 8.31 12.77
CA THR A 34 10.91 9.45 13.71
C THR A 34 10.21 9.05 15.01
N GLY A 35 10.32 9.90 16.04
CA GLY A 35 9.53 9.77 17.27
C GLY A 35 9.75 8.47 18.06
N ASN A 36 10.97 7.93 18.06
CA ASN A 36 11.29 6.71 18.81
C ASN A 36 11.06 6.91 20.33
N THR A 37 10.19 6.10 20.92
CA THR A 37 9.86 6.11 22.36
C THR A 37 10.57 5.02 23.16
N GLY A 38 11.33 4.14 22.51
CA GLY A 38 11.92 2.94 23.09
C GLY A 38 11.12 1.67 22.82
N SER A 39 9.86 1.78 22.41
CA SER A 39 9.00 0.66 21.98
C SER A 39 8.27 0.91 20.67
N GLU A 40 8.01 2.17 20.34
CA GLU A 40 7.25 2.59 19.15
C GLU A 40 8.03 3.63 18.35
N VAL A 41 7.80 3.65 17.03
CA VAL A 41 8.31 4.66 16.10
C VAL A 41 7.23 5.08 15.11
N MET A 42 7.45 6.21 14.45
CA MET A 42 6.70 6.62 13.27
C MET A 42 7.50 6.32 12.01
N VAL A 43 6.89 5.62 11.05
CA VAL A 43 7.41 5.51 9.68
C VAL A 43 6.90 6.71 8.90
N GLN A 44 7.75 7.71 8.69
CA GLN A 44 7.42 8.91 7.93
C GLN A 44 7.83 8.76 6.47
N PHE A 45 6.99 9.20 5.53
CA PHE A 45 7.30 9.23 4.10
C PHE A 45 6.41 10.23 3.34
N ASP A 46 6.79 10.49 2.10
CA ASP A 46 5.98 11.21 1.13
C ASP A 46 5.48 10.24 0.05
N ILE A 47 4.27 10.46 -0.45
CA ILE A 47 3.67 9.67 -1.52
C ILE A 47 2.95 10.55 -2.54
N SER A 48 3.09 10.22 -3.82
CA SER A 48 2.37 10.88 -4.92
C SER A 48 2.04 9.89 -6.03
N TRP A 49 0.94 10.11 -6.73
CA TRP A 49 0.59 9.40 -7.96
C TRP A 49 -0.36 10.25 -8.81
N GLU A 50 -0.46 9.93 -10.10
CA GLU A 50 -1.26 10.64 -11.08
C GLU A 50 -2.64 9.98 -11.26
N ASN A 51 -3.56 10.67 -11.94
CA ASN A 51 -4.89 10.18 -12.34
C ASN A 51 -5.77 9.65 -11.20
N THR A 52 -5.56 10.14 -10.00
CA THR A 52 -6.49 9.97 -8.90
C THR A 52 -7.89 10.50 -9.21
N TRP A 53 -8.89 9.99 -8.50
CA TRP A 53 -10.24 10.51 -8.57
C TRP A 53 -11.08 10.05 -7.37
N ARG A 54 -11.90 10.97 -6.88
CA ARG A 54 -13.01 10.70 -5.96
C ARG A 54 -14.21 11.56 -6.35
N GLY A 55 -15.39 10.96 -6.34
CA GLY A 55 -16.64 11.64 -6.69
C GLY A 55 -17.09 11.37 -8.13
N GLY A 56 -17.80 12.32 -8.74
CA GLY A 56 -18.32 12.18 -10.11
C GLY A 56 -19.58 11.31 -10.22
N GLY A 57 -20.33 11.16 -9.13
CA GLY A 57 -21.61 10.43 -9.10
C GLY A 57 -21.47 8.90 -9.02
N VAL A 58 -20.25 8.39 -8.92
CA VAL A 58 -19.97 6.99 -8.60
C VAL A 58 -19.43 6.90 -7.18
N ALA A 59 -19.73 5.78 -6.50
CA ALA A 59 -19.29 5.59 -5.13
C ALA A 59 -17.82 5.12 -5.05
N ASN A 60 -17.22 4.65 -6.15
CA ASN A 60 -15.85 4.14 -6.15
C ASN A 60 -14.83 5.28 -6.07
N TRP A 61 -13.59 4.97 -5.71
CA TRP A 61 -12.49 5.95 -5.69
C TRP A 61 -11.14 5.25 -5.79
N ASP A 62 -10.12 5.99 -6.19
CA ASP A 62 -8.74 5.49 -6.14
C ASP A 62 -8.14 5.58 -4.72
N ALA A 63 -7.14 4.74 -4.48
CA ALA A 63 -6.33 4.75 -3.27
C ALA A 63 -4.94 4.16 -3.58
N ALA A 64 -4.00 4.34 -2.66
CA ALA A 64 -2.73 3.63 -2.66
C ALA A 64 -2.73 2.58 -1.53
N TRP A 65 -2.50 1.31 -1.86
CA TRP A 65 -2.13 0.30 -0.87
C TRP A 65 -0.66 0.48 -0.49
N VAL A 66 -0.40 0.90 0.74
CA VAL A 66 0.92 1.19 1.27
C VAL A 66 1.28 0.17 2.35
N PHE A 67 2.45 -0.44 2.22
CA PHE A 67 2.98 -1.36 3.21
C PHE A 67 4.47 -1.13 3.45
N VAL A 68 4.93 -1.52 4.62
CA VAL A 68 6.29 -1.23 5.08
C VAL A 68 7.03 -2.53 5.34
N LYS A 69 8.28 -2.61 4.89
CA LYS A 69 9.20 -3.69 5.26
C LYS A 69 10.38 -3.11 6.01
N PHE A 70 10.89 -3.88 6.95
CA PHE A 70 12.12 -3.56 7.66
C PHE A 70 13.13 -4.69 7.50
N LYS A 71 14.41 -4.33 7.57
CA LYS A 71 15.52 -5.26 7.56
C LYS A 71 16.08 -5.35 8.97
N TYR A 72 16.15 -6.56 9.50
CA TYR A 72 16.87 -6.81 10.74
C TYR A 72 18.38 -6.53 10.55
N SER A 73 19.07 -6.25 11.65
CA SER A 73 20.54 -6.14 11.72
C SER A 73 21.26 -7.37 11.12
N ASN A 74 20.65 -8.55 11.20
CA ASN A 74 21.16 -9.79 10.59
C ASN A 74 20.92 -9.90 9.06
N GLY A 75 20.24 -8.93 8.46
CA GLY A 75 19.99 -8.83 7.03
C GLY A 75 18.65 -9.39 6.55
N LEU A 76 17.85 -10.02 7.40
CA LEU A 76 16.54 -10.58 7.02
C LEU A 76 15.48 -9.48 6.89
N TRP A 77 14.76 -9.49 5.77
CA TRP A 77 13.61 -8.61 5.56
C TRP A 77 12.34 -9.21 6.15
N LYS A 78 11.60 -8.41 6.92
CA LYS A 78 10.27 -8.76 7.42
C LYS A 78 9.28 -7.64 7.14
N HIS A 79 8.01 -7.99 7.20
CA HIS A 79 6.90 -7.07 7.09
C HIS A 79 6.70 -6.31 8.40
N VAL A 80 6.43 -5.01 8.36
CA VAL A 80 6.05 -4.23 9.54
C VAL A 80 4.58 -4.49 9.86
N GLN A 81 4.29 -4.80 11.13
CA GLN A 81 2.92 -4.84 11.64
C GLN A 81 2.60 -3.46 12.22
N LEU A 82 1.77 -2.70 11.51
CA LEU A 82 1.41 -1.34 11.92
C LEU A 82 0.45 -1.36 13.11
N ALA A 83 0.50 -0.31 13.92
CA ALA A 83 -0.49 -0.12 14.98
C ALA A 83 -1.90 0.05 14.38
N THR A 84 -2.94 -0.26 15.15
CA THR A 84 -4.34 -0.09 14.71
C THR A 84 -4.86 1.35 14.83
N SER A 85 -4.03 2.26 15.37
CA SER A 85 -4.37 3.67 15.56
C SER A 85 -3.11 4.50 15.75
N GLY A 86 -3.26 5.82 15.81
CA GLY A 86 -2.16 6.76 16.04
C GLY A 86 -1.32 7.06 14.80
N HIS A 87 -1.78 6.67 13.61
CA HIS A 87 -1.21 7.18 12.35
C HIS A 87 -1.53 8.67 12.20
N VAL A 88 -0.66 9.41 11.51
CA VAL A 88 -0.86 10.83 11.18
C VAL A 88 -1.00 10.94 9.66
N PRO A 89 -2.21 11.16 9.13
CA PRO A 89 -2.38 11.43 7.71
C PRO A 89 -1.75 12.78 7.35
N ALA A 90 -1.29 12.91 6.10
CA ALA A 90 -0.98 14.22 5.54
C ALA A 90 -2.28 14.99 5.29
N GLY A 91 -2.22 16.32 5.22
CA GLY A 91 -3.38 17.14 4.86
C GLY A 91 -3.93 16.74 3.49
N GLY A 92 -5.26 16.71 3.33
CA GLY A 92 -5.91 16.27 2.09
C GLY A 92 -5.98 14.75 1.93
N SER A 93 -5.59 13.98 2.95
CA SER A 93 -5.54 12.51 2.90
C SER A 93 -6.29 11.84 4.05
N LEU A 94 -6.80 10.63 3.77
CA LEU A 94 -7.31 9.70 4.76
C LEU A 94 -6.55 8.38 4.68
N ILE A 95 -6.49 7.69 5.83
CA ILE A 95 -5.82 6.41 6.01
C ILE A 95 -6.86 5.39 6.48
N ASP A 96 -7.04 4.32 5.71
CA ASP A 96 -7.87 3.17 6.08
C ASP A 96 -6.95 1.96 6.35
N MET A 97 -7.19 1.21 7.42
CA MET A 97 -6.34 0.06 7.77
C MET A 97 -6.54 -1.13 6.83
N GLY A 98 -5.45 -1.75 6.38
CA GLY A 98 -5.48 -3.06 5.75
C GLY A 98 -5.01 -4.15 6.70
N LEU A 99 -5.96 -4.91 7.20
CA LEU A 99 -5.72 -6.07 8.05
C LEU A 99 -5.30 -7.28 7.22
N LEU A 100 -4.56 -8.21 7.84
CA LEU A 100 -4.18 -9.48 7.23
C LEU A 100 -5.38 -10.26 6.69
N THR A 101 -6.47 -10.26 7.45
CA THR A 101 -7.78 -10.82 7.09
C THR A 101 -8.77 -9.66 6.97
N PRO A 102 -9.06 -9.19 5.75
CA PRO A 102 -10.03 -8.12 5.52
C PRO A 102 -11.42 -8.47 6.06
N GLY A 103 -12.11 -7.49 6.64
CA GLY A 103 -13.47 -7.65 7.17
C GLY A 103 -13.58 -8.34 8.53
N ALA A 104 -12.49 -8.89 9.07
CA ALA A 104 -12.43 -9.41 10.44
C ALA A 104 -12.00 -8.33 11.44
N ALA A 105 -12.23 -8.57 12.74
CA ALA A 105 -11.78 -7.67 13.79
C ALA A 105 -10.24 -7.56 13.83
N ALA A 106 -9.73 -6.36 14.10
CA ALA A 106 -8.29 -6.13 14.22
C ALA A 106 -7.73 -6.80 15.49
N ASP A 107 -6.61 -7.49 15.35
CA ASP A 107 -5.88 -8.09 16.47
C ASP A 107 -4.38 -8.04 16.16
N PRO A 108 -3.52 -7.50 17.03
CA PRO A 108 -2.10 -7.28 16.73
C PRO A 108 -1.31 -8.57 16.50
N VAL A 109 -1.81 -9.73 16.94
CA VAL A 109 -1.14 -11.03 16.83
C VAL A 109 -1.75 -11.88 15.70
N ILE A 110 -3.07 -11.97 15.67
CA ILE A 110 -3.81 -12.91 14.80
C ILE A 110 -4.27 -12.23 13.51
N ASN A 111 -4.60 -10.94 13.57
CA ASN A 111 -5.09 -10.17 12.42
C ASN A 111 -4.47 -8.76 12.37
N PRO A 112 -3.15 -8.66 12.25
CA PRO A 112 -2.44 -7.39 12.36
C PRO A 112 -2.72 -6.49 11.15
N THR A 113 -2.51 -5.18 11.34
CA THR A 113 -2.47 -4.23 10.23
C THR A 113 -1.19 -4.45 9.42
N ILE A 114 -1.32 -5.02 8.22
CA ILE A 114 -0.20 -5.29 7.31
C ILE A 114 0.01 -4.17 6.29
N GLY A 115 -0.68 -3.06 6.45
CA GLY A 115 -0.54 -1.90 5.57
C GLY A 115 -1.76 -1.02 5.70
N VAL A 116 -1.81 0.02 4.89
CA VAL A 116 -2.91 0.98 4.88
C VAL A 116 -3.28 1.35 3.46
N PHE A 117 -4.54 1.74 3.27
CA PHE A 117 -4.98 2.46 2.08
C PHE A 117 -4.88 3.95 2.35
N ILE A 118 -4.21 4.69 1.47
CA ILE A 118 -4.14 6.15 1.50
C ILE A 118 -4.95 6.69 0.33
N ARG A 119 -5.83 7.65 0.58
CA ARG A 119 -6.67 8.28 -0.45
C ARG A 119 -6.89 9.75 -0.17
N ARG A 120 -7.40 10.47 -1.17
CA ARG A 120 -7.92 11.83 -1.02
C ARG A 120 -9.05 11.88 0.02
N ASP A 121 -9.09 12.95 0.80
CA ASP A 121 -10.15 13.18 1.80
C ASP A 121 -11.40 13.87 1.22
N ALA A 122 -11.28 14.49 0.06
CA ALA A 122 -12.34 15.21 -0.64
C ALA A 122 -12.46 14.81 -2.12
N ASP A 123 -13.59 15.15 -2.73
CA ASP A 123 -13.83 14.96 -4.16
C ASP A 123 -12.83 15.77 -4.99
N GLY A 124 -12.37 15.17 -6.08
CA GLY A 124 -11.36 15.78 -6.94
C GLY A 124 -10.68 14.76 -7.83
N THR A 125 -9.89 15.26 -8.78
CA THR A 125 -9.14 14.44 -9.74
C THR A 125 -7.74 15.03 -9.99
N GLY A 126 -6.87 14.30 -10.68
CA GLY A 126 -5.55 14.79 -11.12
C GLY A 126 -4.36 14.14 -10.42
N THR A 127 -3.39 14.91 -9.95
CA THR A 127 -2.25 14.37 -9.20
C THR A 127 -2.55 14.41 -7.70
N PHE A 128 -2.22 13.35 -6.97
CA PHE A 128 -2.10 13.40 -5.51
C PHE A 128 -0.69 13.70 -5.07
N SER A 129 -0.55 14.42 -3.97
CA SER A 129 0.68 14.40 -3.19
C SER A 129 0.34 14.53 -1.71
N ALA A 130 0.88 13.63 -0.91
CA ALA A 130 0.75 13.59 0.54
C ALA A 130 2.15 13.56 1.13
N THR A 131 2.55 14.69 1.73
CA THR A 131 3.88 14.88 2.33
C THR A 131 3.81 14.68 3.84
N GLY A 132 4.77 13.96 4.41
CA GLY A 132 4.89 13.75 5.85
C GLY A 132 3.82 12.84 6.45
N VAL A 133 3.34 11.85 5.68
CA VAL A 133 2.49 10.77 6.22
C VAL A 133 3.28 10.02 7.27
N GLN A 134 2.68 9.72 8.42
CA GLN A 134 3.33 8.93 9.47
C GLN A 134 2.49 7.70 9.85
N LEU A 135 3.08 6.52 9.67
CA LEU A 135 2.48 5.27 10.10
C LEU A 135 3.14 4.77 11.38
N LYS A 136 2.38 4.81 12.47
CA LYS A 136 2.81 4.27 13.76
C LYS A 136 3.10 2.77 13.71
N TRP A 137 4.28 2.40 14.20
CA TRP A 137 4.73 1.02 14.35
C TRP A 137 5.17 0.77 15.80
N ASP A 138 4.48 -0.13 16.48
CA ASP A 138 4.90 -0.70 17.77
C ASP A 138 5.80 -1.91 17.49
N TYR A 139 7.10 -1.64 17.33
CA TYR A 139 8.06 -2.70 17.01
C TYR A 139 8.28 -3.65 18.18
N ALA A 140 8.10 -3.17 19.42
CA ALA A 140 8.21 -4.02 20.61
C ALA A 140 7.07 -5.04 20.67
N ALA A 141 5.83 -4.64 20.35
CA ALA A 141 4.70 -5.56 20.23
C ALA A 141 4.90 -6.62 19.12
N GLN A 142 5.66 -6.28 18.08
CA GLN A 142 6.07 -7.22 17.03
C GLN A 142 7.28 -8.10 17.44
N GLY A 143 7.80 -7.96 18.67
CA GLY A 143 8.89 -8.76 19.22
C GLY A 143 10.30 -8.29 18.84
N ILE A 144 10.44 -7.04 18.38
CA ILE A 144 11.75 -6.41 18.19
C ILE A 144 12.16 -5.80 19.53
N LEU A 145 13.23 -6.33 20.14
CA LEU A 145 13.62 -5.98 21.50
C LEU A 145 14.31 -4.62 21.60
N ALA A 146 15.04 -4.22 20.56
CA ALA A 146 15.77 -2.98 20.56
C ALA A 146 15.71 -2.28 19.20
N TYR A 147 15.62 -0.95 19.23
CA TYR A 147 15.55 -0.14 18.01
C TYR A 147 16.76 -0.34 17.08
N ASN A 148 17.94 -0.62 17.64
CA ASN A 148 19.15 -0.89 16.88
C ASN A 148 19.14 -2.24 16.13
N ASP A 149 18.16 -3.11 16.37
CA ASP A 149 17.94 -4.32 15.57
C ASP A 149 17.28 -3.99 14.22
N ILE A 150 16.78 -2.77 14.03
CA ILE A 150 16.20 -2.27 12.79
C ILE A 150 17.29 -1.58 11.97
N ALA A 151 17.83 -2.26 10.97
CA ALA A 151 18.90 -1.74 10.13
C ALA A 151 18.39 -0.79 9.03
N GLU A 152 17.20 -1.08 8.48
CA GLU A 152 16.64 -0.34 7.35
C GLU A 152 15.12 -0.48 7.33
N VAL A 153 14.43 0.55 6.82
CA VAL A 153 12.99 0.51 6.52
C VAL A 153 12.76 0.96 5.09
N ARG A 154 11.82 0.30 4.41
CA ARG A 154 11.35 0.66 3.07
C ARG A 154 9.83 0.66 3.03
N VAL A 155 9.28 1.71 2.46
CA VAL A 155 7.85 1.84 2.19
C VAL A 155 7.60 1.51 0.73
N PHE A 156 6.56 0.73 0.48
CA PHE A 156 6.12 0.32 -0.85
C PHE A 156 4.67 0.74 -1.04
N ALA A 157 4.29 1.06 -2.27
CA ALA A 157 2.93 1.45 -2.59
C ALA A 157 2.48 0.83 -3.91
N VAL A 158 1.18 0.52 -4.00
CA VAL A 158 0.50 0.01 -5.18
C VAL A 158 -0.78 0.83 -5.37
N GLU A 159 -1.03 1.33 -6.58
CA GLU A 159 -2.30 1.98 -6.91
C GLU A 159 -3.44 0.98 -6.90
N MET A 160 -4.54 1.34 -6.25
CA MET A 160 -5.72 0.51 -6.04
C MET A 160 -6.98 1.33 -6.33
N VAL A 161 -8.07 0.64 -6.64
CA VAL A 161 -9.40 1.24 -6.70
C VAL A 161 -10.26 0.57 -5.63
N TYR A 162 -10.86 1.39 -4.77
CA TYR A 162 -11.92 0.93 -3.90
C TYR A 162 -13.19 0.74 -4.73
N VAL A 163 -13.68 -0.49 -4.74
CA VAL A 163 -14.96 -0.86 -5.34
C VAL A 163 -15.95 -1.08 -4.22
N ASN A 164 -17.04 -0.30 -4.22
CA ASN A 164 -18.07 -0.48 -3.20
C ASN A 164 -18.68 -1.86 -3.30
N GLN A 165 -18.97 -2.42 -2.13
CA GLN A 165 -19.80 -3.61 -2.07
C GLN A 165 -21.19 -3.28 -2.59
N GLY A 166 -21.71 -4.15 -3.43
CA GLY A 166 -23.05 -4.02 -3.98
C GLY A 166 -23.48 -5.32 -4.65
N ALA A 167 -24.78 -5.43 -4.90
CA ALA A 167 -25.29 -6.47 -5.76
C ALA A 167 -24.70 -6.31 -7.17
N PHE A 168 -24.29 -7.41 -7.78
CA PHE A 168 -23.85 -7.45 -9.16
C PHE A 168 -24.43 -8.70 -9.82
N PHE A 169 -24.52 -8.66 -11.14
CA PHE A 169 -24.83 -9.84 -11.94
C PHE A 169 -23.52 -10.37 -12.52
N LEU A 170 -23.28 -11.66 -12.31
CA LEU A 170 -22.19 -12.38 -12.96
C LEU A 170 -22.77 -13.45 -13.88
N GLY A 171 -22.23 -13.55 -15.10
CA GLY A 171 -22.69 -14.50 -16.10
C GLY A 171 -23.70 -13.93 -17.09
N SER A 172 -23.73 -14.54 -18.28
CA SER A 172 -24.62 -14.21 -19.40
C SER A 172 -25.84 -15.13 -19.47
N GLY A 173 -25.80 -16.27 -18.76
CA GLY A 173 -26.76 -17.36 -18.95
C GLY A 173 -26.57 -18.14 -20.26
N GLY A 174 -25.39 -18.04 -20.88
CA GLY A 174 -25.05 -18.75 -22.11
C GLY A 174 -24.67 -20.21 -21.85
N ASP A 175 -24.75 -21.04 -22.90
CA ASP A 175 -24.45 -22.47 -22.84
C ASP A 175 -22.97 -22.80 -23.19
N GLU A 176 -22.10 -21.79 -23.30
CA GLU A 176 -20.70 -22.01 -23.62
C GLU A 176 -19.96 -22.80 -22.52
N PRO A 177 -18.94 -23.60 -22.90
CA PRO A 177 -18.10 -24.27 -21.92
C PRO A 177 -17.43 -23.27 -20.96
N ALA A 178 -17.51 -23.56 -19.66
CA ALA A 178 -16.99 -22.72 -18.57
C ALA A 178 -17.63 -21.32 -18.44
N HIS A 179 -18.89 -21.15 -18.84
CA HIS A 179 -19.65 -19.93 -18.55
C HIS A 179 -19.78 -19.72 -17.03
N PHE A 180 -19.84 -18.45 -16.62
CA PHE A 180 -20.24 -18.11 -15.26
C PHE A 180 -21.75 -18.32 -15.13
N ASN A 181 -22.16 -19.15 -14.17
CA ASN A 181 -23.57 -19.32 -13.83
C ASN A 181 -24.14 -18.01 -13.30
N VAL A 182 -25.38 -17.70 -13.69
CA VAL A 182 -26.10 -16.53 -13.18
C VAL A 182 -26.18 -16.64 -11.66
N SER A 183 -25.54 -15.71 -10.96
CA SER A 183 -25.64 -15.56 -9.51
C SER A 183 -25.70 -14.07 -9.17
N GLY A 184 -26.68 -13.72 -8.34
CA GLY A 184 -26.96 -12.37 -7.84
C GLY A 184 -28.05 -12.45 -6.76
N PRO A 185 -28.15 -11.47 -5.86
CA PRO A 185 -29.21 -11.47 -4.85
C PRO A 185 -30.57 -11.26 -5.54
N ILE A 186 -31.56 -12.08 -5.16
CA ILE A 186 -33.00 -11.83 -5.36
C ILE A 186 -33.46 -10.65 -4.51
#